data_AF-A0A5Q4H023-F1
#
_entry.id   AF-A0A5Q4H023-F1
#
_cell.length_a   1.000
_cell.length_b   1.000
_cell.length_c   1.000
_cell.angle_alpha   90.00
_cell.angle_beta   90.00
_cell.angle_gamma   90.00
#
_symmetry.space_group_name_H-M   'P 1'
#
loop_
_entity.id
_entity.type
_entity.pdbx_description
1 polymer ?
#
loop_
_entity_poly.entity_id
_entity_poly.type
_entity_poly.pdbx_seq_one_letter_code
_entity_poly.pdbx_strand_id
1 'polypeptide(L)'
;MPSIIRDLPYFDQATRVQVRGRPFSVKRDQIVVWISVTEQGIQEFDPRVPRFPAILDIGCNYNLLINERHLTAWAGIQPGYLRQLVRIRVAGEPVSHLAANAWLHANVPGKRDELASQPPFLLELLPGIAVYPAKEGQPLYPRLPLVGLRAFRRPGLHLAIDCRRSLVTIRTPRRFRLFA
;
A
#
# COMPACT_ATOMS: atom_id res chain seq x y z
N MET A 1 1.98 -5.37 21.67
CA MET A 1 1.47 -5.67 20.32
C MET A 1 2.67 -5.57 19.40
N PRO A 2 2.96 -6.60 18.60
CA PRO A 2 3.99 -6.49 17.55
C PRO A 2 3.66 -5.30 16.64
N SER A 3 4.64 -4.42 16.43
CA SER A 3 4.50 -3.31 15.48
C SER A 3 5.00 -3.78 14.12
N ILE A 4 4.22 -3.48 13.07
CA ILE A 4 4.63 -3.68 11.68
C ILE A 4 5.36 -2.42 11.22
N ILE A 5 4.74 -1.26 11.44
CA ILE A 5 5.31 0.07 11.19
C ILE A 5 5.50 0.74 12.55
N ARG A 6 6.69 1.30 12.80
CA ARG A 6 7.04 1.95 14.07
C ARG A 6 7.65 3.32 13.83
N ASP A 7 7.09 4.35 14.46
CA ASP A 7 7.59 5.73 14.39
C ASP A 7 7.93 6.17 12.96
N LEU A 8 7.05 5.85 12.00
CA LEU A 8 7.24 6.19 10.60
C LEU A 8 6.98 7.69 10.40
N PRO A 9 7.97 8.49 9.99
CA PRO A 9 7.77 9.92 9.86
C PRO A 9 7.01 10.27 8.58
N TYR A 10 6.19 11.32 8.68
CA TYR A 10 5.66 12.07 7.55
C TYR A 10 5.98 13.55 7.72
N PHE A 11 5.87 14.32 6.65
CA PHE A 11 6.43 15.67 6.58
C PHE A 11 5.36 16.71 6.24
N ASP A 12 5.44 17.87 6.91
CA ASP A 12 4.60 19.05 6.69
C ASP A 12 4.99 19.84 5.42
N GLN A 13 6.13 19.48 4.82
CA GLN A 13 6.60 19.99 3.54
C GLN A 13 6.53 18.92 2.45
N ALA A 14 6.46 19.37 1.19
CA ALA A 14 6.56 18.47 0.05
C ALA A 14 7.95 17.82 0.00
N THR A 15 7.99 16.51 -0.19
CA THR A 15 9.24 15.74 -0.30
C THR A 15 9.22 14.89 -1.56
N ARG A 16 10.18 13.96 -1.68
CA ARG A 16 10.25 13.01 -2.80
C ARG A 16 10.55 11.62 -2.28
N VAL A 17 10.12 10.60 -3.02
CA VAL A 17 10.50 9.20 -2.86
C VAL A 17 11.11 8.68 -4.15
N GLN A 18 12.04 7.74 -4.07
CA GLN A 18 12.70 7.15 -5.23
C GLN A 18 12.04 5.82 -5.59
N VAL A 19 11.69 5.65 -6.86
CA VAL A 19 11.21 4.38 -7.41
C VAL A 19 12.03 4.05 -8.64
N ARG A 20 12.84 2.99 -8.56
CA ARG A 20 13.74 2.56 -9.64
C ARG A 20 14.59 3.73 -10.19
N GLY A 21 15.17 4.52 -9.29
CA GLY A 21 16.02 5.68 -9.62
C GLY A 21 15.27 6.93 -10.13
N ARG A 22 13.94 6.91 -10.17
CA ARG A 22 13.12 8.06 -10.56
C ARG A 22 12.46 8.71 -9.34
N PRO A 23 12.55 10.03 -9.19
CA PRO A 23 11.89 10.73 -8.10
C PRO A 23 10.39 10.88 -8.37
N PHE A 24 9.57 10.57 -7.38
CA PHE A 24 8.15 10.90 -7.34
C PHE A 24 7.92 11.87 -6.19
N SER A 25 7.12 12.91 -6.42
CA SER A 25 6.79 13.86 -5.36
C SER A 25 6.05 13.18 -4.20
N VAL A 26 6.02 13.79 -3.04
CA VAL A 26 5.14 13.42 -1.94
C VAL A 26 4.64 14.75 -1.42
N LYS A 27 3.31 14.96 -1.48
CA LYS A 27 2.74 16.21 -0.99
C LYS A 27 2.88 16.24 0.53
N ARG A 28 2.79 17.45 1.11
CA ARG A 28 2.71 17.60 2.56
C ARG A 28 1.66 16.66 3.16
N ASP A 29 1.94 16.16 4.35
CA ASP A 29 1.09 15.29 5.16
C ASP A 29 0.76 13.92 4.55
N GLN A 30 1.30 13.60 3.36
CA GLN A 30 1.15 12.27 2.80
C GLN A 30 2.09 11.28 3.51
N ILE A 31 1.49 10.27 4.12
CA ILE A 31 2.21 9.19 4.79
C ILE A 31 2.62 8.16 3.74
N VAL A 32 3.92 7.89 3.62
CA VAL A 32 4.45 6.89 2.68
C VAL A 32 4.67 5.57 3.40
N VAL A 33 4.01 4.51 2.93
CA VAL A 33 4.28 3.13 3.32
C VAL A 33 4.92 2.38 2.16
N TRP A 34 5.68 1.34 2.44
CA TRP A 34 6.27 0.49 1.41
C TRP A 34 5.48 -0.81 1.29
N ILE A 35 5.10 -1.15 0.06
CA ILE A 35 4.32 -2.34 -0.23
C ILE A 35 4.94 -3.17 -1.34
N SER A 36 4.57 -4.45 -1.37
CA SER A 36 4.66 -5.31 -2.55
C SER A 36 3.25 -5.77 -2.92
N VAL A 37 3.05 -6.18 -4.18
CA VAL A 37 1.77 -6.73 -4.66
C VAL A 37 2.02 -8.12 -5.21
N THR A 38 1.13 -9.05 -4.92
CA THR A 38 1.15 -10.42 -5.44
C THR A 38 -0.25 -10.81 -5.89
N GLU A 39 -0.36 -11.92 -6.62
CA GLU A 39 -1.65 -12.56 -6.86
C GLU A 39 -2.38 -12.89 -5.56
N GLN A 40 -3.71 -12.87 -5.63
CA GLN A 40 -4.56 -13.26 -4.50
C GLN A 40 -4.36 -14.76 -4.19
N GLY A 41 -4.26 -15.08 -2.90
CA GLY A 41 -4.06 -16.46 -2.43
C GLY A 41 -2.61 -16.83 -2.14
N ILE A 42 -1.64 -16.01 -2.56
CA ILE A 42 -0.25 -16.14 -2.11
C ILE A 42 -0.15 -15.80 -0.63
N GLN A 43 0.26 -16.77 0.19
CA GLN A 43 0.35 -16.69 1.66
C GLN A 43 1.79 -16.61 2.17
N GLU A 44 2.78 -16.88 1.32
CA GLU A 44 4.20 -16.77 1.63
C GLU A 44 4.86 -15.71 0.76
N PHE A 45 5.71 -14.88 1.35
CA PHE A 45 6.36 -13.80 0.63
C PHE A 45 7.65 -14.28 -0.04
N ASP A 46 7.70 -14.19 -1.37
CA ASP A 46 8.95 -14.35 -2.13
C ASP A 46 9.76 -13.03 -2.07
N PRO A 47 10.99 -13.03 -1.51
CA PRO A 47 11.83 -11.84 -1.41
C PRO A 47 12.18 -11.16 -2.75
N ARG A 48 11.99 -11.86 -3.88
CA ARG A 48 12.20 -11.32 -5.22
C ARG A 48 11.07 -10.41 -5.68
N VAL A 49 9.90 -10.45 -5.01
CA VAL A 49 8.76 -9.61 -5.36
C VAL A 49 9.15 -8.14 -5.16
N PRO A 50 9.04 -7.30 -6.19
CA PRO A 50 9.41 -5.89 -6.09
C PRO A 50 8.61 -5.16 -5.00
N ARG A 51 9.30 -4.25 -4.31
CA ARG A 51 8.72 -3.32 -3.34
C ARG A 51 8.71 -1.90 -3.89
N PHE A 52 7.68 -1.14 -3.54
CA PHE A 52 7.52 0.24 -3.99
C PHE A 52 6.70 1.06 -2.98
N PRO A 53 6.83 2.40 -2.99
CA PRO A 53 6.09 3.26 -2.10
C PRO A 53 4.63 3.39 -2.52
N ALA A 54 3.76 3.51 -1.53
CA ALA A 54 2.36 3.87 -1.66
C ALA A 54 2.01 4.91 -0.58
N ILE A 55 0.98 5.71 -0.84
CA ILE A 55 0.45 6.64 0.14
C ILE A 55 -0.59 5.92 0.99
N LEU A 56 -0.44 5.96 2.31
CA LEU A 56 -1.52 5.61 3.23
C LEU A 56 -2.55 6.73 3.21
N ASP A 57 -3.73 6.45 2.65
CA ASP A 57 -4.81 7.42 2.49
C ASP A 57 -6.06 6.93 3.22
N ILE A 58 -6.29 7.47 4.42
CA ILE A 58 -7.45 7.11 5.24
C ILE A 58 -8.79 7.54 4.63
N GLY A 59 -8.77 8.46 3.65
CA GLY A 59 -9.95 8.86 2.86
C GLY A 59 -10.21 7.96 1.65
N CYS A 60 -9.28 7.07 1.30
CA CYS A 60 -9.47 6.12 0.20
C CYS A 60 -10.38 4.94 0.65
N ASN A 61 -11.52 4.80 -0.01
CA ASN A 61 -12.53 3.77 0.30
C ASN A 61 -12.23 2.38 -0.30
N TYR A 62 -11.08 2.22 -0.96
CA TYR A 62 -10.65 0.97 -1.59
C TYR A 62 -9.49 0.36 -0.80
N ASN A 63 -9.22 -0.93 -1.00
CA ASN A 63 -8.07 -1.59 -0.37
C ASN A 63 -6.75 -0.98 -0.87
N LEU A 64 -6.58 -1.00 -2.19
CA LEU A 64 -5.47 -0.39 -2.91
C LEU A 64 -6.03 0.21 -4.19
N LEU A 65 -5.71 1.47 -4.43
CA LEU A 65 -5.95 2.15 -5.70
C LEU A 65 -4.61 2.34 -6.40
N ILE A 66 -4.46 1.78 -7.60
CA ILE A 66 -3.19 1.76 -8.33
C ILE A 66 -3.44 2.00 -9.83
N ASN A 67 -2.42 2.38 -10.58
CA ASN A 67 -2.49 2.48 -12.04
C ASN A 67 -1.83 1.25 -12.67
N GLU A 68 -2.31 0.80 -13.83
CA GLU A 68 -1.69 -0.31 -14.59
C GLU A 68 -0.18 -0.11 -14.79
N ARG A 69 0.27 1.12 -15.08
CA ARG A 69 1.72 1.39 -15.23
C ARG A 69 2.51 1.13 -13.95
N HIS A 70 1.92 1.33 -12.76
CA HIS A 70 2.59 0.97 -11.50
C HIS A 70 2.65 -0.55 -11.32
N LEU A 71 1.57 -1.29 -11.65
CA LEU A 71 1.57 -2.74 -11.57
C LEU A 71 2.66 -3.32 -12.50
N THR A 72 2.71 -2.88 -13.75
CA THR A 72 3.68 -3.38 -14.71
C THR A 72 5.09 -2.90 -14.37
N ALA A 73 5.29 -1.59 -14.23
CA ALA A 73 6.63 -1.03 -14.13
C ALA A 73 7.22 -1.13 -12.73
N TRP A 74 6.42 -1.26 -11.66
CA TRP A 74 6.93 -1.30 -10.29
C TRP A 74 6.79 -2.70 -9.69
N ALA A 75 5.58 -3.29 -9.74
CA ALA A 75 5.32 -4.62 -9.22
C ALA A 75 5.80 -5.75 -10.16
N GLY A 76 6.05 -5.46 -11.44
CA GLY A 76 6.43 -6.48 -12.44
C GLY A 76 5.26 -7.35 -12.89
N ILE A 77 4.02 -6.90 -12.68
CA ILE A 77 2.81 -7.67 -12.95
C ILE A 77 2.09 -7.07 -14.15
N GLN A 78 1.82 -7.88 -15.18
CA GLN A 78 0.91 -7.49 -16.24
C GLN A 78 -0.53 -7.57 -15.72
N PRO A 79 -1.35 -6.50 -15.84
CA PRO A 79 -2.72 -6.50 -15.33
C PRO A 79 -3.57 -7.70 -15.81
N GLY A 80 -3.36 -8.14 -17.06
CA GLY A 80 -4.04 -9.29 -17.66
C GLY A 80 -3.72 -10.65 -17.03
N TYR A 81 -2.68 -10.76 -16.20
CA TYR A 81 -2.38 -11.99 -15.45
C TYR A 81 -3.17 -12.09 -14.14
N LEU A 82 -3.67 -10.96 -13.63
CA LEU A 82 -4.54 -10.97 -12.47
C LEU A 82 -5.97 -11.29 -12.90
N ARG A 83 -6.63 -12.20 -12.18
CA ARG A 83 -8.04 -12.50 -12.42
C ARG A 83 -8.88 -11.23 -12.22
N GLN A 84 -9.56 -10.80 -13.28
CA GLN A 84 -10.55 -9.71 -13.21
C GLN A 84 -11.78 -10.19 -12.45
N LEU A 85 -12.16 -9.45 -11.41
CA LEU A 85 -13.33 -9.75 -10.59
C LEU A 85 -14.56 -9.06 -11.15
N VAL A 86 -14.50 -7.73 -11.24
CA VAL A 86 -15.58 -6.86 -11.73
C VAL A 86 -14.99 -5.57 -12.29
N ARG A 87 -15.79 -4.83 -13.06
CA ARG A 87 -15.53 -3.40 -13.33
C ARG A 87 -16.32 -2.56 -12.34
N ILE A 88 -15.68 -1.55 -11.78
CA ILE A 88 -16.30 -0.60 -10.84
C ILE A 88 -16.07 0.83 -11.32
N ARG A 89 -16.74 1.79 -10.68
CA ARG A 89 -16.46 3.22 -10.87
C ARG A 89 -15.76 3.77 -9.65
N VAL A 90 -14.69 4.54 -9.88
CA VAL A 90 -14.00 5.33 -8.85
C VAL A 90 -14.03 6.78 -9.32
N ALA A 91 -14.66 7.66 -8.55
CA ALA A 91 -14.84 9.06 -8.93
C ALA A 91 -15.43 9.24 -10.35
N GLY A 92 -16.36 8.37 -10.75
CA GLY A 92 -16.99 8.37 -12.07
C GLY A 92 -16.22 7.63 -13.17
N GLU A 93 -14.93 7.38 -12.98
CA GLU A 93 -14.09 6.69 -13.97
C GLU A 93 -14.21 5.17 -13.86
N PRO A 94 -14.29 4.44 -14.99
CA PRO A 94 -14.26 2.99 -14.98
C PRO A 94 -12.87 2.48 -14.60
N VAL A 95 -12.81 1.57 -13.63
CA VAL A 95 -11.58 0.90 -13.22
C VAL A 95 -11.79 -0.61 -13.11
N SER A 96 -10.71 -1.35 -13.32
CA SER A 96 -10.70 -2.80 -13.15
C SER A 96 -10.52 -3.17 -11.69
N HIS A 97 -11.33 -4.09 -11.18
CA HIS A 97 -11.13 -4.68 -9.87
C HIS A 97 -10.45 -6.03 -10.05
N LEU A 98 -9.18 -6.14 -9.66
CA LEU A 98 -8.34 -7.31 -9.91
C LEU A 98 -8.05 -8.07 -8.62
N ALA A 99 -8.00 -9.40 -8.71
CA ALA A 99 -7.71 -10.29 -7.60
C ALA A 99 -6.21 -10.27 -7.25
N ALA A 100 -5.83 -9.45 -6.28
CA ALA A 100 -4.46 -9.34 -5.79
C ALA A 100 -4.42 -9.08 -4.28
N ASN A 101 -3.29 -9.41 -3.65
CA ASN A 101 -2.96 -9.06 -2.28
C ASN A 101 -1.82 -8.04 -2.24
N ALA A 102 -1.64 -7.40 -1.08
CA ALA A 102 -0.49 -6.55 -0.83
C ALA A 102 0.26 -6.98 0.42
N TRP A 103 1.55 -6.70 0.47
CA TRP A 103 2.44 -6.98 1.58
C TRP A 103 2.98 -5.67 2.12
N LEU A 104 2.76 -5.39 3.40
CA LEU A 104 3.23 -4.18 4.07
C LEU A 104 4.63 -4.42 4.65
N HIS A 105 5.60 -3.68 4.14
CA HIS A 105 6.99 -3.75 4.61
C HIS A 105 7.19 -2.89 5.84
N ALA A 106 7.92 -3.43 6.80
CA ALA A 106 8.28 -2.71 8.01
C ALA A 106 9.36 -1.66 7.73
N ASN A 107 9.26 -0.51 8.37
CA ASN A 107 10.26 0.53 8.31
C ASN A 107 11.36 0.33 9.36
N VAL A 108 12.56 0.84 9.09
CA VAL A 108 13.49 1.16 10.18
C VAL A 108 12.86 2.30 10.99
N PRO A 109 12.73 2.18 12.32
CA PRO A 109 12.05 3.18 13.14
C PRO A 109 12.65 4.58 12.98
N GLY A 110 11.80 5.59 12.79
CA GLY A 110 12.23 6.97 12.50
C GLY A 110 12.74 7.19 11.07
N LYS A 111 12.73 6.18 10.20
CA LYS A 111 13.14 6.27 8.79
C LYS A 111 11.94 5.96 7.89
N ARG A 112 11.67 6.84 6.93
CA ARG A 112 10.58 6.65 5.94
C ARG A 112 10.96 5.71 4.82
N ASP A 113 12.20 5.83 4.33
CA ASP A 113 12.66 5.20 3.09
C ASP A 113 13.58 4.00 3.32
N GLU A 114 13.86 3.65 4.59
CA GLU A 114 14.65 2.48 4.98
C GLU A 114 13.72 1.39 5.53
N LEU A 115 13.94 0.15 5.09
CA LEU A 115 13.10 -0.99 5.45
C LEU A 115 13.85 -1.93 6.40
N ALA A 116 13.15 -2.37 7.44
CA ALA A 116 13.67 -3.37 8.36
C ALA A 116 13.74 -4.74 7.67
N SER A 117 14.62 -5.62 8.16
CA SER A 117 14.85 -6.96 7.60
C SER A 117 13.77 -7.99 7.96
N GLN A 118 12.71 -7.59 8.68
CA GLN A 118 11.62 -8.48 9.05
C GLN A 118 10.73 -8.82 7.85
N PRO A 119 10.10 -10.02 7.82
CA PRO A 119 9.15 -10.37 6.78
C PRO A 119 8.01 -9.34 6.69
N PRO A 120 7.54 -9.00 5.48
CA PRO A 120 6.42 -8.09 5.33
C PRO A 120 5.11 -8.75 5.77
N PHE A 121 4.16 -7.92 6.19
CA PHE A 121 2.87 -8.40 6.68
C PHE A 121 1.86 -8.49 5.54
N LEU A 122 1.17 -9.64 5.40
CA LEU A 122 0.14 -9.82 4.38
C LEU A 122 -1.12 -8.99 4.71
N LEU A 123 -1.42 -8.02 3.86
CA LEU A 123 -2.72 -7.37 3.79
C LEU A 123 -3.58 -8.20 2.84
N GLU A 124 -4.39 -9.12 3.35
CA GLU A 124 -5.35 -9.87 2.54
C GLU A 124 -6.42 -8.91 1.98
N LEU A 125 -6.25 -8.50 0.73
CA LEU A 125 -7.06 -7.43 0.11
C LEU A 125 -8.30 -8.02 -0.53
N LEU A 126 -9.27 -8.44 0.28
CA LEU A 126 -10.54 -8.95 -0.24
C LEU A 126 -11.54 -7.80 -0.54
N PRO A 127 -12.21 -7.80 -1.70
CA PRO A 127 -12.13 -8.83 -2.74
C PRO A 127 -10.91 -8.65 -3.69
N GLY A 128 -10.33 -7.46 -3.79
CA GLY A 128 -9.12 -7.23 -4.58
C GLY A 128 -8.59 -5.80 -4.48
N ILE A 129 -7.95 -5.36 -5.58
CA ILE A 129 -7.40 -4.01 -5.77
C ILE A 129 -8.08 -3.29 -6.93
N ALA A 130 -8.22 -1.97 -6.84
CA ALA A 130 -8.77 -1.14 -7.89
C ALA A 130 -7.64 -0.58 -8.78
N VAL A 131 -7.74 -0.82 -10.08
CA VAL A 131 -6.68 -0.53 -11.06
C VAL A 131 -7.20 0.41 -12.14
N TYR A 132 -6.66 1.62 -12.15
CA TYR A 132 -6.90 2.58 -13.22
C TYR A 132 -6.20 2.16 -14.51
N PRO A 133 -6.87 2.26 -15.67
CA PRO A 133 -6.23 2.00 -16.94
C PRO A 133 -5.09 2.98 -17.20
N ALA A 134 -4.05 2.49 -17.88
CA ALA A 134 -3.01 3.35 -18.41
C ALA A 134 -3.55 4.11 -19.63
N LYS A 135 -3.76 5.42 -19.52
CA LYS A 135 -4.14 6.28 -20.64
C LYS A 135 -2.89 6.96 -21.23
N GLU A 136 -2.70 6.85 -22.53
CA GLU A 136 -1.60 7.53 -23.23
C GLU A 136 -1.79 9.05 -23.16
N GLY A 137 -0.68 9.80 -23.06
CA GLY A 137 -0.70 11.26 -22.94
C GLY A 137 -1.26 11.83 -21.62
N GLN A 138 -1.81 11.00 -20.73
CA GLN A 138 -2.38 11.46 -19.46
C GLN A 138 -1.43 11.25 -18.27
N PRO A 139 -1.44 12.16 -17.27
CA PRO A 139 -0.76 11.96 -16.01
C PRO A 139 -1.24 10.69 -15.30
N LEU A 140 -0.33 10.04 -14.56
CA LEU A 140 -0.67 8.89 -13.73
C LEU A 140 -1.67 9.29 -12.65
N TYR A 141 -2.81 8.60 -12.63
CA TYR A 141 -3.73 8.64 -11.50
C TYR A 141 -3.96 7.23 -10.93
N PRO A 142 -3.81 7.04 -9.60
CA PRO A 142 -3.18 8.01 -8.70
C PRO A 142 -1.67 8.15 -9.04
N ARG A 143 -1.02 9.25 -8.61
CA ARG A 143 0.41 9.53 -8.91
C ARG A 143 1.36 8.56 -8.19
N LEU A 144 0.97 8.14 -7.00
CA LEU A 144 1.52 7.03 -6.24
C LEU A 144 0.32 6.14 -5.88
N PRO A 145 0.47 4.82 -5.78
CA PRO A 145 -0.60 3.94 -5.29
C PRO A 145 -1.14 4.43 -3.95
N LEU A 146 -2.44 4.28 -3.71
CA LEU A 146 -3.10 4.67 -2.46
C LEU A 146 -3.54 3.40 -1.72
N VAL A 147 -3.00 3.17 -0.52
CA VAL A 147 -3.49 2.14 0.39
C VAL A 147 -4.57 2.76 1.26
N GLY A 148 -5.81 2.30 1.09
CA GLY A 148 -6.94 2.84 1.85
C GLY A 148 -7.10 2.19 3.20
N LEU A 149 -7.88 2.84 4.08
CA LEU A 149 -8.18 2.33 5.43
C LEU A 149 -8.77 0.90 5.39
N ARG A 150 -9.48 0.56 4.31
CA ARG A 150 -10.12 -0.75 4.13
C ARG A 150 -9.11 -1.92 4.15
N ALA A 151 -7.88 -1.72 3.67
CA ALA A 151 -6.84 -2.75 3.66
C ALA A 151 -6.44 -3.24 5.07
N PHE A 152 -6.66 -2.40 6.09
CA PHE A 152 -6.29 -2.69 7.48
C PHE A 152 -7.42 -3.35 8.29
N ARG A 153 -8.66 -3.27 7.80
CA ARG A 153 -9.85 -3.68 8.56
C ARG A 153 -9.90 -5.19 8.81
N ARG A 154 -9.76 -6.00 7.75
CA ARG A 154 -9.83 -7.46 7.85
C ARG A 154 -8.73 -8.04 8.76
N PRO A 155 -7.44 -7.65 8.62
CA PRO A 155 -6.41 -8.10 9.55
C PRO A 155 -6.51 -7.46 10.95
N GLY A 156 -7.49 -6.58 11.21
CA GLY A 156 -7.70 -5.94 12.51
C GLY A 156 -6.53 -5.05 12.93
N LEU A 157 -5.82 -4.44 11.98
CA LEU A 157 -4.64 -3.64 12.28
C LEU A 157 -5.03 -2.32 12.93
N HIS A 158 -4.26 -1.93 13.94
CA HIS A 158 -4.44 -0.65 14.62
C HIS A 158 -3.50 0.38 13.99
N LEU A 159 -4.08 1.45 13.46
CA LEU A 159 -3.37 2.62 12.96
C LEU A 159 -3.40 3.73 14.02
N ALA A 160 -2.24 4.29 14.35
CA ALA A 160 -2.10 5.47 15.19
C ALA A 160 -1.31 6.54 14.44
N ILE A 161 -1.83 7.77 14.43
CA ILE A 161 -1.19 8.94 13.83
C ILE A 161 -0.97 9.94 14.96
N ASP A 162 0.30 10.22 15.26
CA ASP A 162 0.70 11.26 16.21
C ASP A 162 0.95 12.55 15.44
N CYS A 163 -0.07 13.42 15.38
CA CYS A 163 0.00 14.68 14.66
C CYS A 163 0.97 15.68 15.28
N ARG A 164 1.30 15.55 16.57
CA ARG A 164 2.24 16.45 17.24
C ARG A 164 3.68 16.12 16.84
N ARG A 165 3.98 14.84 16.67
CA ARG A 165 5.33 14.34 16.32
C ARG A 165 5.48 14.04 14.83
N SER A 166 4.40 14.11 14.06
CA SER A 166 4.31 13.69 12.65
C SER A 166 4.78 12.24 12.45
N LEU A 167 4.31 11.33 13.30
CA LEU A 167 4.67 9.91 13.28
C LEU A 167 3.45 9.01 13.09
N VAL A 168 3.68 7.87 12.45
CA VAL A 168 2.68 6.82 12.25
C VAL A 168 3.16 5.50 12.83
N THR A 169 2.25 4.76 13.45
CA THR A 169 2.49 3.40 13.91
C THR A 169 1.35 2.50 13.45
N ILE A 170 1.70 1.32 12.93
CA ILE A 170 0.75 0.26 12.54
C ILE A 170 1.15 -1.00 13.29
N ARG A 171 0.19 -1.58 14.01
CA ARG A 171 0.42 -2.75 14.87
C ARG A 171 -0.67 -3.79 14.69
N THR A 172 -0.30 -5.04 14.90
CA THR A 172 -1.26 -6.14 14.94
C THR A 172 -2.10 -6.06 16.23
N PRO A 173 -3.34 -6.57 16.21
CA PRO A 173 -4.15 -6.62 17.41
C PRO A 173 -3.44 -7.44 18.50
N ARG A 174 -3.67 -7.14 19.78
CA ARG A 174 -3.31 -8.07 20.86
C ARG A 174 -4.13 -9.31 20.58
N ARG A 175 -3.49 -10.47 20.39
CA ARG A 175 -4.19 -11.73 20.63
C ARG A 175 -4.59 -11.69 22.11
N PHE A 176 -5.81 -11.26 22.41
CA PHE A 176 -6.42 -11.68 23.67
C PHE A 176 -6.55 -13.19 23.53
N ARG A 177 -5.74 -13.94 24.28
CA ARG A 177 -6.11 -15.30 24.64
C ARG A 177 -7.36 -15.15 25.50
N LEU A 178 -8.53 -15.14 24.86
CA LEU A 178 -9.74 -15.58 25.53
C LEU A 178 -9.56 -17.10 25.66
N PHE A 179 -9.43 -17.54 26.90
CA PHE A 179 -9.25 -18.94 27.25
C PHE A 179 -10.39 -19.80 26.69
N ALA A 180 -10.02 -20.92 26.09
CA ALA A 180 -10.68 -22.21 26.26
C ALA A 180 -9.58 -23.27 26.15
#